data_AF-A0A6C0EWS2-F1
#
_entry.id   AF-A0A6C0EWS2-F1
#
_cell.length_a   1.000
_cell.length_b   1.000
_cell.length_c   1.000
_cell.angle_alpha   90.00
_cell.angle_beta   90.00
_cell.angle_gamma   90.00
#
_symmetry.space_group_name_H-M   'P 1'
#
loop_
_entity.id
_entity.type
_entity.pdbx_description
1 polymer ?
#
loop_
_entity_poly.entity_id
_entity_poly.type
_entity_poly.pdbx_seq_one_letter_code
_entity_poly.pdbx_strand_id
1 'polypeptide(L)'
;MKRALLVGINYLGTSNQLNGCINDINNIGTYLYTVRKYNSFIVLTDYTAQKPTRANILSAFAVLLKDVVAGDELWFHYSGHGALMRDTSGDEESRQDSCICPLDFARSGFITDDLIRNNLALLVPKGVRLYIILDACHSGTGCDLRYKYDDSSYLTNKKAPLPSTYVTADWSLQQTNYEYKRYAKTNGDVFCISGCQDSQTSADAYIDGQAAGALSYILLTCLRNNSPTIYKWKHLLKDICCGEKVNRFEQRTAITSGNPLNMEDNVFITMPTPAAAAPAPARIANNMGKKQVISMARNLNYNPKINKLYIKF
;
A
#
# COMPACT_ATOMS: atom_id res chain seq x y z
N MET A 1 -12.10 -11.85 -9.65
CA MET A 1 -10.66 -11.92 -10.03
C MET A 1 -9.86 -11.14 -9.00
N LYS A 2 -8.57 -11.49 -8.79
CA LYS A 2 -7.67 -10.73 -7.92
C LYS A 2 -6.42 -10.30 -8.69
N ARG A 3 -6.22 -9.00 -8.82
CA ARG A 3 -5.11 -8.43 -9.61
C ARG A 3 -4.36 -7.32 -8.90
N ALA A 4 -3.05 -7.28 -9.09
CA ALA A 4 -2.18 -6.31 -8.45
C ALA A 4 -1.34 -5.54 -9.47
N LEU A 5 -1.19 -4.24 -9.25
CA LEU A 5 -0.14 -3.40 -9.80
C LEU A 5 0.88 -3.14 -8.69
N LEU A 6 2.13 -3.52 -8.92
CA LEU A 6 3.20 -3.35 -7.96
C LEU A 6 4.32 -2.52 -8.60
N VAL A 7 4.63 -1.37 -8.01
CA VAL A 7 5.62 -0.41 -8.52
C VAL A 7 6.66 -0.17 -7.44
N GLY A 8 7.91 -0.55 -7.72
CA GLY A 8 9.02 -0.44 -6.77
C GLY A 8 10.20 0.21 -7.47
N ILE A 9 10.62 1.39 -7.01
CA ILE A 9 11.62 2.20 -7.71
C ILE A 9 12.82 2.48 -6.79
N ASN A 10 13.98 1.96 -7.17
CA ASN A 10 15.25 2.19 -6.48
C ASN A 10 16.06 3.33 -7.11
N TYR A 11 15.68 3.88 -8.27
CA TYR A 11 16.37 4.97 -8.96
C TYR A 11 17.86 4.67 -9.20
N LEU A 12 18.15 3.44 -9.66
CA LEU A 12 19.51 2.89 -9.75
C LEU A 12 20.43 3.78 -10.59
N GLY A 13 21.62 4.07 -10.04
CA GLY A 13 22.65 4.87 -10.72
C GLY A 13 22.38 6.38 -10.73
N THR A 14 21.38 6.86 -9.98
CA THR A 14 21.10 8.29 -9.81
C THR A 14 21.49 8.78 -8.41
N SER A 15 21.54 10.10 -8.21
CA SER A 15 21.73 10.68 -6.87
C SER A 15 20.56 10.43 -5.91
N ASN A 16 19.42 9.94 -6.41
CA ASN A 16 18.20 9.67 -5.64
C ASN A 16 18.06 8.17 -5.32
N GLN A 17 19.14 7.40 -5.41
CA GLN A 17 19.07 5.95 -5.28
C GLN A 17 18.56 5.50 -3.90
N LEU A 18 17.61 4.56 -3.92
CA LEU A 18 17.10 3.79 -2.78
C LEU A 18 17.48 2.32 -2.94
N ASN A 19 17.37 1.56 -1.87
CA ASN A 19 17.78 0.15 -1.85
C ASN A 19 16.64 -0.81 -1.49
N GLY A 20 15.58 -0.32 -0.82
CA GLY A 20 14.51 -1.17 -0.29
C GLY A 20 13.29 -1.38 -1.19
N CYS A 21 12.98 -0.45 -2.08
CA CYS A 21 11.66 -0.38 -2.72
C CYS A 21 11.32 -1.59 -3.61
N ILE A 22 12.30 -2.11 -4.34
CA ILE A 22 12.13 -3.34 -5.13
C ILE A 22 11.93 -4.56 -4.21
N ASN A 23 12.60 -4.61 -3.05
CA ASN A 23 12.43 -5.68 -2.07
C ASN A 23 11.02 -5.66 -1.45
N ASP A 24 10.51 -4.48 -1.12
CA ASP A 24 9.15 -4.30 -0.59
C ASP A 24 8.11 -4.89 -1.54
N ILE A 25 8.19 -4.53 -2.83
CA ILE A 25 7.28 -5.04 -3.85
C ILE A 25 7.40 -6.55 -4.03
N ASN A 26 8.61 -7.13 -3.98
CA ASN A 26 8.79 -8.57 -4.06
C ASN A 26 8.16 -9.29 -2.84
N ASN A 27 8.34 -8.73 -1.65
CA ASN A 27 7.80 -9.28 -0.40
C ASN A 27 6.26 -9.23 -0.38
N ILE A 28 5.68 -8.09 -0.76
CA ILE A 28 4.22 -7.93 -0.89
C ILE A 28 3.67 -8.81 -2.00
N GLY A 29 4.31 -8.85 -3.17
CA GLY A 29 3.90 -9.72 -4.27
C GLY A 29 3.86 -11.18 -3.87
N THR A 30 4.86 -11.64 -3.11
CA THR A 30 4.89 -12.99 -2.53
C THR A 30 3.72 -13.23 -1.58
N TYR A 31 3.44 -12.30 -0.66
CA TYR A 31 2.29 -12.40 0.24
C TYR A 31 0.95 -12.44 -0.52
N LEU A 32 0.77 -11.56 -1.50
CA LEU A 32 -0.45 -11.49 -2.31
C LEU A 32 -0.69 -12.79 -3.08
N TYR A 33 0.36 -13.36 -3.66
CA TYR A 33 0.29 -14.63 -4.38
C TYR A 33 0.02 -15.81 -3.44
N THR A 34 0.83 -15.96 -2.39
CA THR A 34 0.83 -17.15 -1.53
C THR A 34 -0.33 -17.18 -0.54
N VAL A 35 -0.67 -16.04 0.06
CA VAL A 35 -1.69 -15.93 1.12
C VAL A 35 -3.02 -15.47 0.56
N ARG A 36 -3.04 -14.35 -0.18
CA ARG A 36 -4.29 -13.73 -0.68
C ARG A 36 -4.80 -14.30 -2.00
N LYS A 37 -4.01 -15.18 -2.63
CA LYS A 37 -4.32 -15.88 -3.89
C LYS A 37 -4.56 -14.95 -5.08
N TYR A 38 -3.81 -13.85 -5.15
CA TYR A 38 -3.72 -13.01 -6.35
C TYR A 38 -3.06 -13.82 -7.47
N ASN A 39 -3.58 -13.68 -8.69
CA ASN A 39 -3.14 -14.48 -9.83
C ASN A 39 -2.82 -13.66 -11.09
N SER A 40 -3.02 -12.35 -11.04
CA SER A 40 -2.69 -11.41 -12.12
C SER A 40 -1.85 -10.27 -11.55
N PHE A 41 -0.66 -10.06 -12.10
CA PHE A 41 0.30 -9.08 -11.60
C PHE A 41 0.84 -8.23 -12.75
N ILE A 42 0.85 -6.93 -12.54
CA ILE A 42 1.59 -5.94 -13.33
C ILE A 42 2.70 -5.46 -12.41
N VAL A 43 3.96 -5.65 -12.81
CA VAL A 43 5.12 -5.27 -11.99
C VAL A 43 5.98 -4.30 -12.79
N LEU A 44 6.29 -3.16 -12.19
CA LEU A 44 7.18 -2.14 -12.76
C LEU A 44 8.30 -1.81 -11.76
N THR A 45 9.54 -2.07 -12.14
CA THR A 45 10.75 -1.75 -11.36
C THR A 45 11.89 -1.29 -12.25
N ASP A 46 12.97 -0.80 -11.67
CA ASP A 46 14.20 -0.46 -12.39
C ASP A 46 14.73 -1.61 -13.25
N TYR A 47 14.43 -2.86 -12.89
CA TYR A 47 14.87 -4.06 -13.63
C TYR A 47 13.89 -4.54 -14.70
N THR A 48 12.63 -4.11 -14.69
CA THR A 48 11.66 -4.58 -15.68
C THR A 48 11.93 -3.98 -17.06
N ALA A 49 11.49 -4.67 -18.11
CA ALA A 49 11.63 -4.19 -19.50
C ALA A 49 10.81 -2.90 -19.71
N GLN A 50 9.55 -2.90 -19.24
CA GLN A 50 8.78 -1.66 -19.08
C GLN A 50 9.23 -0.98 -17.79
N LYS A 51 9.92 0.15 -17.92
CA LYS A 51 10.38 0.92 -16.77
C LYS A 51 9.21 1.61 -16.06
N PRO A 52 9.28 1.87 -14.74
CA PRO A 52 8.27 2.61 -13.99
C PRO A 52 8.33 4.11 -14.30
N THR A 53 8.19 4.47 -15.58
CA THR A 53 8.05 5.86 -16.02
C THR A 53 6.65 6.38 -15.73
N ARG A 54 6.49 7.70 -15.74
CA ARG A 54 5.19 8.36 -15.52
C ARG A 54 4.11 7.79 -16.44
N ALA A 55 4.43 7.70 -17.74
CA ALA A 55 3.51 7.18 -18.75
C ALA A 55 3.15 5.71 -18.52
N ASN A 56 4.12 4.87 -18.13
CA ASN A 56 3.89 3.44 -17.91
C ASN A 56 3.08 3.18 -16.63
N ILE A 57 3.30 3.95 -15.56
CA ILE A 57 2.49 3.83 -14.33
C ILE A 57 1.04 4.22 -14.61
N LEU A 58 0.80 5.36 -15.27
CA LEU A 58 -0.57 5.79 -15.63
C LEU A 58 -1.25 4.80 -16.59
N SER A 59 -0.51 4.26 -17.57
CA SER A 59 -1.03 3.20 -18.44
C SER A 59 -1.34 1.92 -17.67
N ALA A 60 -0.55 1.58 -16.66
CA ALA A 60 -0.78 0.42 -15.81
C ALA A 60 -2.05 0.57 -14.94
N PHE A 61 -2.47 1.78 -14.56
CA PHE A 61 -3.78 2.00 -13.93
C PHE A 61 -4.92 1.62 -14.87
N ALA A 62 -4.88 2.07 -16.13
CA ALA A 62 -5.87 1.69 -17.12
C ALA A 62 -5.89 0.17 -17.35
N VAL A 63 -4.71 -0.46 -17.40
CA VAL A 63 -4.62 -1.92 -17.49
C VAL A 63 -5.24 -2.56 -16.24
N LEU A 64 -4.94 -2.08 -15.03
CA LEU A 64 -5.45 -2.57 -13.74
C LEU A 64 -6.99 -2.53 -13.64
N LEU A 65 -7.61 -1.54 -14.27
CA LEU A 65 -9.08 -1.38 -14.30
C LEU A 65 -9.75 -2.07 -15.49
N LYS A 66 -8.98 -2.59 -16.44
CA LYS A 66 -9.54 -3.19 -17.66
C LYS A 66 -10.41 -4.41 -17.36
N ASP A 67 -11.63 -4.41 -17.89
CA ASP A 67 -12.61 -5.50 -17.82
C ASP A 67 -12.98 -5.95 -16.38
N VAL A 68 -12.81 -5.08 -15.37
CA VAL A 68 -13.15 -5.42 -13.98
C VAL A 68 -14.66 -5.40 -13.74
N VAL A 69 -15.15 -6.33 -12.94
CA VAL A 69 -16.58 -6.51 -12.63
C VAL A 69 -16.81 -6.69 -11.14
N ALA A 70 -18.04 -6.47 -10.68
CA ALA A 70 -18.40 -6.63 -9.27
C ALA A 70 -17.92 -7.99 -8.69
N GLY A 71 -17.30 -7.94 -7.52
CA GLY A 71 -16.62 -9.09 -6.89
C GLY A 71 -15.11 -9.14 -7.17
N ASP A 72 -14.58 -8.33 -8.08
CA ASP A 72 -13.13 -8.21 -8.30
C ASP A 72 -12.44 -7.45 -7.14
N GLU A 73 -11.20 -7.87 -6.86
CA GLU A 73 -10.31 -7.24 -5.88
C GLU A 73 -9.03 -6.77 -6.57
N LEU A 74 -8.72 -5.50 -6.41
CA LEU A 74 -7.58 -4.81 -7.01
C LEU A 74 -6.60 -4.39 -5.91
N TRP A 75 -5.32 -4.44 -6.22
CA TRP A 75 -4.26 -3.94 -5.35
C TRP A 75 -3.34 -3.03 -6.15
N PHE A 76 -3.04 -1.85 -5.63
CA PHE A 76 -1.96 -0.99 -6.11
C PHE A 76 -0.98 -0.76 -4.96
N HIS A 77 0.28 -1.12 -5.15
CA HIS A 77 1.34 -0.86 -4.18
C HIS A 77 2.44 -0.05 -4.85
N TYR A 78 2.80 1.08 -4.24
CA TYR A 78 3.94 1.87 -4.60
C TYR A 78 4.95 1.90 -3.45
N SER A 79 6.22 1.61 -3.74
CA SER A 79 7.35 1.91 -2.86
C SER A 79 8.40 2.68 -3.67
N GLY A 80 8.83 3.83 -3.15
CA GLY A 80 9.73 4.75 -3.84
C GLY A 80 9.75 6.13 -3.19
N HIS A 81 10.36 7.10 -3.87
CA HIS A 81 10.30 8.48 -3.39
C HIS A 81 8.89 9.05 -3.49
N GLY A 82 8.58 9.92 -2.54
CA GLY A 82 7.47 10.85 -2.61
C GLY A 82 7.97 12.30 -2.57
N ALA A 83 7.14 13.22 -3.04
CA ALA A 83 7.44 14.64 -3.10
C ALA A 83 6.18 15.46 -2.78
N LEU A 84 6.38 16.73 -2.40
CA LEU A 84 5.31 17.72 -2.34
C LEU A 84 5.43 18.65 -3.54
N MET A 85 4.33 18.80 -4.27
CA MET A 85 4.21 19.83 -5.30
C MET A 85 3.31 20.95 -4.81
N ARG A 86 3.47 22.16 -5.36
CA ARG A 86 2.50 23.23 -5.11
C ARG A 86 1.16 22.80 -5.71
N ASP A 87 0.12 22.83 -4.90
CA ASP A 87 -1.25 22.57 -5.34
C ASP A 87 -1.66 23.62 -6.37
N THR A 88 -2.13 23.13 -7.52
CA THR A 88 -2.66 23.95 -8.62
C THR A 88 -4.16 23.77 -8.83
N SER A 89 -4.75 22.74 -8.21
CA SER A 89 -6.17 22.43 -8.22
C SER A 89 -6.94 23.28 -7.19
N GLY A 90 -6.27 23.65 -6.10
CA GLY A 90 -6.81 24.43 -4.99
C GLY A 90 -7.66 23.60 -4.04
N ASP A 91 -7.55 22.28 -4.10
CA ASP A 91 -8.29 21.38 -3.25
C ASP A 91 -7.59 21.13 -1.90
N GLU A 92 -6.30 21.43 -1.74
CA GLU A 92 -5.57 21.18 -0.51
C GLU A 92 -5.48 22.39 0.43
N GLU A 93 -5.78 22.18 1.73
CA GLU A 93 -5.66 23.25 2.74
C GLU A 93 -4.21 23.68 2.95
N SER A 94 -3.28 22.73 2.79
CA SER A 94 -1.83 22.96 2.83
C SER A 94 -1.32 23.74 1.60
N ARG A 95 -2.11 23.77 0.52
CA ARG A 95 -1.70 24.21 -0.83
C ARG A 95 -0.54 23.39 -1.41
N GLN A 96 -0.45 22.11 -1.04
CA GLN A 96 0.56 21.19 -1.54
C GLN A 96 -0.04 19.81 -1.85
N ASP A 97 0.24 19.30 -3.05
CA ASP A 97 -0.15 17.96 -3.50
C ASP A 97 0.88 16.92 -3.10
N SER A 98 0.40 15.78 -2.59
CA SER A 98 1.20 14.59 -2.35
C SER A 98 1.55 13.94 -3.69
N CYS A 99 2.81 13.60 -3.92
CA CYS A 99 3.23 13.03 -5.20
C CYS A 99 4.06 11.76 -5.03
N ILE A 100 3.86 10.78 -5.91
CA ILE A 100 4.83 9.70 -6.13
C ILE A 100 5.79 10.09 -7.26
N CYS A 101 7.03 9.62 -7.19
CA CYS A 101 8.11 9.96 -8.12
C CYS A 101 8.40 8.81 -9.11
N PRO A 102 7.91 8.87 -10.37
CA PRO A 102 8.29 7.89 -11.40
C PRO A 102 9.80 7.90 -11.68
N LEU A 103 10.33 6.87 -12.32
CA LEU A 103 11.77 6.79 -12.64
C LEU A 103 12.28 7.98 -13.46
N ASP A 104 11.43 8.54 -14.32
CA ASP A 104 11.72 9.66 -15.21
C ASP A 104 11.16 11.00 -14.69
N PHE A 105 10.88 11.13 -13.38
CA PHE A 105 10.23 12.31 -12.80
C PHE A 105 10.92 13.62 -13.15
N ALA A 106 12.26 13.64 -13.24
CA ALA A 106 13.03 14.84 -13.57
C ALA A 106 12.70 15.40 -14.97
N ARG A 107 12.23 14.55 -15.90
CA ARG A 107 11.83 14.95 -17.26
C ARG A 107 10.32 15.01 -17.43
N SER A 108 9.62 14.04 -16.88
CA SER A 108 8.19 13.81 -17.14
C SER A 108 7.28 14.35 -16.04
N GLY A 109 7.85 14.87 -14.95
CA GLY A 109 7.12 15.32 -13.77
C GLY A 109 6.67 14.17 -12.87
N PHE A 110 6.03 14.54 -11.77
CA PHE A 110 5.53 13.60 -10.77
C PHE A 110 4.13 13.07 -11.12
N ILE A 111 3.63 12.14 -10.30
CA ILE A 111 2.22 11.73 -10.30
C ILE A 111 1.63 12.18 -8.96
N THR A 112 0.76 13.19 -8.99
CA THR A 112 0.03 13.69 -7.82
C THR A 112 -1.02 12.67 -7.34
N ASP A 113 -1.39 12.74 -6.07
CA ASP A 113 -2.60 12.16 -5.48
C ASP A 113 -3.84 12.42 -6.34
N ASP A 114 -3.96 13.63 -6.87
CA ASP A 114 -4.99 14.07 -7.78
C ASP A 114 -5.04 13.23 -9.08
N LEU A 115 -3.87 12.90 -9.64
CA LEU A 115 -3.75 12.01 -10.79
C LEU A 115 -4.07 10.56 -10.43
N ILE A 116 -3.67 10.08 -9.25
CA ILE A 116 -4.04 8.75 -8.76
C ILE A 116 -5.56 8.68 -8.57
N ARG A 117 -6.17 9.72 -7.99
CA ARG A 117 -7.61 9.82 -7.77
C ARG A 117 -8.38 9.74 -9.08
N ASN A 118 -8.01 10.58 -10.05
CA ASN A 118 -8.73 10.71 -11.31
C ASN A 118 -8.49 9.54 -12.29
N ASN A 119 -7.29 8.96 -12.30
CA ASN A 119 -6.93 7.88 -13.22
C ASN A 119 -7.09 6.47 -12.63
N LEU A 120 -7.35 6.36 -11.32
CA LEU A 120 -7.51 5.08 -10.64
C LEU A 120 -8.73 5.06 -9.71
N ALA A 121 -8.73 5.84 -8.63
CA ALA A 121 -9.72 5.68 -7.55
C ALA A 121 -11.17 5.95 -7.97
N LEU A 122 -11.42 7.03 -8.71
CA LEU A 122 -12.76 7.40 -9.17
C LEU A 122 -13.32 6.48 -10.27
N LEU A 123 -12.45 5.71 -10.92
CA LEU A 123 -12.80 4.82 -12.03
C LEU A 123 -13.13 3.39 -11.57
N VAL A 124 -12.95 3.07 -10.29
CA VAL A 124 -13.33 1.76 -9.74
C VAL A 124 -14.86 1.63 -9.75
N PRO A 125 -15.43 0.62 -10.45
CA PRO A 125 -16.87 0.47 -10.55
C PRO A 125 -17.49 -0.10 -9.27
N LYS A 126 -18.81 0.08 -9.12
CA LYS A 126 -19.57 -0.44 -7.99
C LYS A 126 -19.37 -1.96 -7.82
N GLY A 127 -19.17 -2.37 -6.57
CA GLY A 127 -18.95 -3.78 -6.22
C GLY A 127 -17.53 -4.29 -6.47
N VAL A 128 -16.62 -3.46 -7.00
CA VAL A 128 -15.19 -3.74 -7.07
C VAL A 128 -14.49 -3.09 -5.88
N ARG A 129 -13.47 -3.77 -5.36
CA ARG A 129 -12.63 -3.28 -4.27
C ARG A 129 -11.23 -2.97 -4.73
N LEU A 130 -10.69 -1.83 -4.33
CA LEU A 130 -9.31 -1.42 -4.57
C LEU A 130 -8.62 -1.07 -3.25
N TYR A 131 -7.47 -1.69 -3.00
CA TYR A 131 -6.53 -1.29 -1.95
C TYR A 131 -5.33 -0.59 -2.58
N ILE A 132 -5.03 0.62 -2.13
CA ILE A 132 -3.88 1.42 -2.53
C ILE A 132 -2.93 1.51 -1.33
N ILE A 133 -1.68 1.12 -1.50
CA ILE A 133 -0.65 1.25 -0.47
C ILE A 133 0.44 2.16 -1.03
N LEU A 134 0.67 3.30 -0.38
CA LEU A 134 1.68 4.27 -0.77
C LEU A 134 2.76 4.34 0.31
N ASP A 135 3.83 3.58 0.07
CA ASP A 135 5.05 3.64 0.88
C ASP A 135 5.98 4.69 0.29
N ALA A 136 5.59 5.94 0.50
CA ALA A 136 6.26 7.13 -0.01
C ALA A 136 6.04 8.28 0.98
N CYS A 137 7.08 9.09 1.21
CA CYS A 137 6.94 10.28 2.04
C CYS A 137 5.93 11.26 1.46
N HIS A 138 5.29 12.04 2.34
CA HIS A 138 4.34 13.08 1.98
C HIS A 138 3.09 12.59 1.26
N SER A 139 2.48 11.48 1.69
CA SER A 139 1.19 11.00 1.17
C SER A 139 0.02 11.28 2.14
N GLY A 140 0.05 12.49 2.74
CA GLY A 140 -0.81 13.00 3.83
C GLY A 140 -2.32 12.86 3.63
N THR A 141 -2.73 13.10 2.40
CA THR A 141 -4.11 13.09 1.89
C THR A 141 -4.42 11.76 1.19
N GLY A 142 -3.39 10.94 0.97
CA GLY A 142 -3.41 9.62 0.37
C GLY A 142 -3.66 9.68 -1.13
N CYS A 143 -4.93 9.80 -1.51
CA CYS A 143 -5.45 9.88 -2.88
C CYS A 143 -6.72 10.76 -2.91
N ASP A 144 -6.75 11.78 -2.06
CA ASP A 144 -7.83 12.76 -1.86
C ASP A 144 -9.19 12.08 -1.68
N LEU A 145 -9.19 11.00 -0.89
CA LEU A 145 -10.39 10.24 -0.59
C LEU A 145 -11.21 10.94 0.48
N ARG A 146 -12.54 10.75 0.43
CA ARG A 146 -13.49 11.53 1.22
C ARG A 146 -13.38 11.32 2.73
N TYR A 147 -13.01 10.13 3.17
CA TYR A 147 -12.92 9.78 4.59
C TYR A 147 -11.48 9.53 4.97
N LYS A 148 -11.07 10.00 6.16
CA LYS A 148 -9.73 9.75 6.72
C LYS A 148 -9.84 9.25 8.15
N TYR A 149 -8.92 8.36 8.51
CA TYR A 149 -8.82 7.69 9.79
C TYR A 149 -7.38 7.79 10.27
N ASP A 150 -7.19 8.51 11.37
CA ASP A 150 -5.91 8.68 12.04
C ASP A 150 -5.87 7.89 13.35
N ASP A 151 -4.67 7.57 13.80
CA ASP A 151 -4.44 6.88 15.07
C ASP A 151 -3.47 7.66 15.96
N SER A 152 -3.94 7.93 17.17
CA SER A 152 -3.18 8.57 18.24
C SER A 152 -3.00 7.62 19.43
N SER A 153 -3.03 6.31 19.18
CA SER A 153 -2.82 5.27 20.20
C SER A 153 -1.46 5.47 20.88
N TYR A 154 -1.40 5.19 22.17
CA TYR A 154 -0.24 5.50 23.01
C TYR A 154 0.10 4.37 23.97
N LEU A 155 1.36 4.30 24.39
CA LEU A 155 1.82 3.35 25.39
C LEU A 155 1.11 3.63 26.71
N THR A 156 0.41 2.63 27.26
CA THR A 156 -0.42 2.79 28.47
C THR A 156 0.41 3.26 29.66
N ASN A 157 1.62 2.70 29.81
CA ASN A 157 2.62 3.22 30.75
C ASN A 157 3.38 4.41 30.14
N LYS A 158 2.80 5.61 30.25
CA LYS A 158 3.37 6.86 29.70
C LYS A 158 4.74 7.26 30.29
N LYS A 159 5.17 6.66 31.41
CA LYS A 159 6.47 6.95 32.04
C LYS A 159 7.57 5.99 31.60
N ALA A 160 7.23 4.86 30.98
CA ALA A 160 8.21 3.91 30.48
C ALA A 160 8.84 4.42 29.17
N PRO A 161 10.13 4.10 28.91
CA PRO A 161 10.71 4.28 27.58
C PRO A 161 9.94 3.44 26.55
N LEU A 162 10.01 3.83 25.27
CA LEU A 162 9.46 3.02 24.19
C LEU A 162 10.12 1.63 24.19
N PRO A 163 9.33 0.54 24.11
CA PRO A 163 9.87 -0.80 24.06
C PRO A 163 10.63 -1.02 22.74
N SER A 164 11.54 -1.99 22.71
CA SER A 164 12.23 -2.41 21.48
C SER A 164 11.35 -3.25 20.55
N THR A 165 10.23 -3.76 21.06
CA THR A 165 9.28 -4.60 20.32
C THR A 165 7.86 -4.13 20.58
N TYR A 166 7.03 -4.13 19.54
CA TYR A 166 5.62 -3.78 19.68
C TYR A 166 4.82 -4.95 20.23
N VAL A 167 4.08 -4.71 21.33
CA VAL A 167 3.15 -5.65 21.96
C VAL A 167 1.79 -4.98 22.07
N THR A 168 0.80 -5.47 21.32
CA THR A 168 -0.51 -4.80 21.17
C THR A 168 -1.22 -4.51 22.50
N ALA A 169 -1.06 -5.39 23.49
CA ALA A 169 -1.70 -5.28 24.80
C ALA A 169 -1.19 -4.11 25.66
N ASP A 170 0.04 -3.65 25.42
CA ASP A 170 0.66 -2.56 26.19
C ASP A 170 0.21 -1.17 25.72
N TRP A 171 -0.54 -1.11 24.61
CA TRP A 171 -0.93 0.13 23.95
C TRP A 171 -2.45 0.34 24.02
N SER A 172 -2.85 1.60 24.22
CA SER A 172 -4.26 2.00 24.11
C SER A 172 -4.76 1.87 22.66
N LEU A 173 -6.06 2.05 22.45
CA LEU A 173 -6.63 2.27 21.12
C LEU A 173 -7.29 3.64 21.11
N GLN A 174 -6.80 4.55 20.27
CA GLN A 174 -7.36 5.89 20.12
C GLN A 174 -7.28 6.32 18.65
N GLN A 175 -8.44 6.53 18.03
CA GLN A 175 -8.57 6.84 16.61
C GLN A 175 -9.54 8.00 16.39
N THR A 176 -9.30 8.75 15.33
CA THR A 176 -10.10 9.91 14.92
C THR A 176 -10.48 9.78 13.45
N ASN A 177 -11.71 10.15 13.14
CA ASN A 177 -12.28 9.99 11.80
C ASN A 177 -12.71 11.36 11.26
N TYR A 178 -12.39 11.64 10.00
CA TYR A 178 -12.69 12.89 9.32
C TYR A 178 -13.47 12.63 8.03
N GLU A 179 -14.37 13.55 7.66
CA GLU A 179 -15.06 13.55 6.36
C GLU A 179 -14.77 14.87 5.62
N TYR A 180 -14.04 14.76 4.52
CA TYR A 180 -13.74 15.86 3.59
C TYR A 180 -14.84 15.95 2.53
N LYS A 181 -15.94 16.65 2.84
CA LYS A 181 -17.12 16.75 1.96
C LYS A 181 -16.84 17.35 0.57
N ARG A 182 -15.70 18.05 0.40
CA ARG A 182 -15.19 18.55 -0.88
C ARG A 182 -14.93 17.41 -1.88
N TYR A 183 -14.53 16.23 -1.39
CA TYR A 183 -14.29 15.07 -2.24
C TYR A 183 -15.55 14.25 -2.48
N ALA A 184 -15.80 13.96 -3.76
CA ALA A 184 -16.82 13.00 -4.17
C ALA A 184 -16.50 11.59 -3.63
N LYS A 185 -17.55 10.84 -3.30
CA LYS A 185 -17.45 9.42 -2.99
C LYS A 185 -17.02 8.63 -4.23
N THR A 186 -16.30 7.53 -4.04
CA THR A 186 -15.97 6.59 -5.12
C THR A 186 -17.15 5.67 -5.42
N ASN A 187 -17.28 5.20 -6.66
CA ASN A 187 -18.34 4.27 -7.05
C ASN A 187 -18.11 2.86 -6.46
N GLY A 188 -16.86 2.38 -6.48
CA GLY A 188 -16.42 1.16 -5.80
C GLY A 188 -15.88 1.40 -4.39
N ASP A 189 -15.48 0.31 -3.74
CA ASP A 189 -14.83 0.33 -2.41
C ASP A 189 -13.35 0.63 -2.58
N VAL A 190 -12.92 1.86 -2.33
CA VAL A 190 -11.51 2.27 -2.44
C VAL A 190 -10.95 2.62 -1.06
N PHE A 191 -9.83 2.01 -0.73
CA PHE A 191 -9.07 2.25 0.50
C PHE A 191 -7.63 2.61 0.14
N CYS A 192 -7.07 3.62 0.79
CA CYS A 192 -5.65 3.96 0.71
C CYS A 192 -5.03 3.86 2.11
N ILE A 193 -3.86 3.23 2.20
CA ILE A 193 -2.99 3.21 3.38
C ILE A 193 -1.71 3.93 2.98
N SER A 194 -1.40 5.03 3.64
CA SER A 194 -0.32 5.92 3.23
C SER A 194 0.47 6.41 4.43
N GLY A 195 1.80 6.51 4.29
CA GLY A 195 2.70 7.04 5.30
C GLY A 195 2.83 8.56 5.19
N CYS A 196 2.39 9.29 6.22
CA CYS A 196 2.37 10.75 6.21
C CYS A 196 3.51 11.34 7.06
N GLN A 197 4.21 12.35 6.53
CA GLN A 197 4.93 13.35 7.32
C GLN A 197 4.80 14.71 6.63
N ASP A 198 4.59 15.77 7.41
CA ASP A 198 4.38 17.13 6.91
C ASP A 198 5.68 17.89 6.58
N SER A 199 6.88 17.31 6.73
CA SER A 199 8.09 18.15 6.70
C SER A 199 9.45 17.55 6.31
N GLN A 200 9.64 16.24 6.07
CA GLN A 200 10.98 15.72 5.70
C GLN A 200 10.99 14.65 4.60
N THR A 201 12.14 14.59 3.90
CA THR A 201 12.46 13.70 2.77
C THR A 201 12.63 12.25 3.21
N SER A 202 12.09 11.31 2.44
CA SER A 202 12.22 9.86 2.67
C SER A 202 13.68 9.41 2.67
N ALA A 203 14.14 8.85 3.78
CA ALA A 203 15.35 8.03 3.83
C ALA A 203 14.93 6.55 3.94
N ASP A 204 15.68 5.64 3.32
CA ASP A 204 15.50 4.20 3.50
C ASP A 204 15.56 3.87 5.01
N ALA A 205 14.54 3.18 5.54
CA ALA A 205 14.66 2.58 6.86
C ALA A 205 15.55 1.34 6.78
N TYR A 206 16.55 1.24 7.65
CA TYR A 206 17.37 0.02 7.78
C TYR A 206 16.77 -0.86 8.87
N ILE A 207 16.21 -1.99 8.47
CA ILE A 207 15.53 -2.95 9.35
C ILE A 207 16.19 -4.31 9.17
N ASP A 208 16.71 -4.87 10.27
CA ASP A 208 17.43 -6.16 10.26
C ASP A 208 18.57 -6.25 9.23
N GLY A 209 19.24 -5.12 8.97
CA GLY A 209 20.35 -5.03 8.02
C GLY A 209 19.94 -4.93 6.54
N GLN A 210 18.65 -4.75 6.25
CA GLN A 210 18.13 -4.49 4.90
C GLN A 210 17.43 -3.13 4.84
N ALA A 211 17.59 -2.43 3.72
CA ALA A 211 16.76 -1.27 3.41
C ALA A 211 15.34 -1.75 3.10
N ALA A 212 14.33 -1.11 3.69
CA ALA A 212 12.92 -1.39 3.45
C ALA A 212 12.10 -0.11 3.63
N GLY A 213 11.00 -0.02 2.89
CA GLY A 213 9.96 0.97 3.16
C GLY A 213 9.27 0.65 4.49
N ALA A 214 9.18 1.64 5.37
CA ALA A 214 8.70 1.45 6.73
C ALA A 214 7.24 0.97 6.75
N LEU A 215 6.38 1.49 5.86
CA LEU A 215 4.98 1.09 5.79
C LEU A 215 4.85 -0.35 5.26
N SER A 216 5.55 -0.70 4.18
CA SER A 216 5.51 -2.03 3.58
C SER A 216 6.00 -3.10 4.56
N TYR A 217 7.09 -2.81 5.28
CA TYR A 217 7.64 -3.71 6.28
C TYR A 217 6.65 -3.96 7.43
N ILE A 218 6.13 -2.89 8.04
CA ILE A 218 5.22 -3.03 9.18
C ILE A 218 3.90 -3.65 8.74
N LEU A 219 3.32 -3.21 7.62
CA LEU A 219 2.11 -3.80 7.04
C LEU A 219 2.27 -5.31 6.85
N LEU A 220 3.37 -5.75 6.25
CA LEU A 220 3.61 -7.16 6.03
C LEU A 220 3.79 -7.93 7.35
N THR A 221 4.44 -7.34 8.34
CA THR A 221 4.58 -7.90 9.69
C THR A 221 3.23 -8.07 10.37
N CYS A 222 2.41 -7.03 10.37
CA CYS A 222 1.03 -7.04 10.87
C CYS A 222 0.20 -8.15 10.22
N LEU A 223 0.29 -8.28 8.88
CA LEU A 223 -0.46 -9.27 8.12
C LEU A 223 0.00 -10.71 8.33
N ARG A 224 1.28 -10.92 8.62
CA ARG A 224 1.83 -12.26 8.93
C ARG A 224 1.51 -12.70 10.36
N ASN A 225 1.43 -11.76 11.29
CA ASN A 225 1.24 -12.05 12.71
C ASN A 225 -0.23 -12.13 13.14
N ASN A 226 -1.17 -11.68 12.29
CA ASN A 226 -2.58 -11.65 12.61
C ASN A 226 -3.41 -12.53 11.67
N SER A 227 -4.41 -13.22 12.22
CA SER A 227 -5.35 -14.00 11.41
C SER A 227 -6.32 -13.08 10.65
N PRO A 228 -6.46 -13.22 9.32
CA PRO A 228 -7.35 -12.39 8.51
C PRO A 228 -8.85 -12.55 8.85
N THR A 229 -9.22 -13.58 9.61
CA THR A 229 -10.62 -13.82 10.01
C THR A 229 -11.09 -12.96 11.19
N ILE A 230 -10.16 -12.37 11.95
CA ILE A 230 -10.46 -11.57 13.15
C ILE A 230 -9.73 -10.21 13.15
N TYR A 231 -8.87 -9.97 12.16
CA TYR A 231 -8.06 -8.76 12.11
C TYR A 231 -8.87 -7.62 11.52
N LYS A 232 -9.10 -6.58 12.32
CA LYS A 232 -9.97 -5.45 12.01
C LYS A 232 -9.19 -4.25 11.52
N TRP A 233 -9.84 -3.36 10.77
CA TRP A 233 -9.24 -2.10 10.33
C TRP A 233 -8.66 -1.25 11.47
N LYS A 234 -9.37 -1.15 12.61
CA LYS A 234 -8.86 -0.45 13.80
C LYS A 234 -7.58 -1.08 14.36
N HIS A 235 -7.46 -2.40 14.30
CA HIS A 235 -6.26 -3.09 14.79
C HIS A 235 -5.10 -2.89 13.82
N LEU A 236 -5.36 -2.98 12.50
CA LEU A 236 -4.32 -2.71 11.50
C LEU A 236 -3.74 -1.30 11.64
N LEU A 237 -4.60 -0.29 11.70
CA LEU A 237 -4.14 1.10 11.81
C LEU A 237 -3.33 1.32 13.10
N LYS A 238 -3.85 0.84 14.24
CA LYS A 238 -3.13 0.90 15.51
C LYS A 238 -1.78 0.20 15.44
N ASP A 239 -1.74 -1.04 14.95
CA ASP A 239 -0.52 -1.85 14.93
C ASP A 239 0.54 -1.23 14.01
N ILE A 240 0.14 -0.66 12.87
CA ILE A 240 1.06 0.08 12.00
C ILE A 240 1.61 1.30 12.74
N CYS A 241 0.75 2.19 13.21
CA CYS A 241 1.18 3.46 13.82
C CYS A 241 2.01 3.25 15.10
N CYS A 242 1.68 2.24 15.91
CA CYS A 242 2.48 1.88 17.10
C CYS A 242 3.79 1.20 16.71
N GLY A 243 3.77 0.34 15.69
CA GLY A 243 4.97 -0.26 15.10
C GLY A 243 5.95 0.79 14.58
N GLU A 244 5.46 1.83 13.90
CA GLU A 244 6.26 2.96 13.43
C GLU A 244 6.93 3.69 14.59
N LYS A 245 6.19 3.96 15.67
CA LYS A 245 6.73 4.59 16.89
C LYS A 245 7.83 3.74 17.53
N VAL A 246 7.61 2.43 17.67
CA VAL A 246 8.60 1.50 18.26
C VAL A 246 9.88 1.43 17.44
N ASN A 247 9.75 1.39 16.11
CA ASN A 247 10.90 1.36 15.20
C ASN A 247 11.50 2.76 14.94
N ARG A 248 10.95 3.80 15.58
CA ARG A 248 11.40 5.19 15.46
C ARG A 248 11.32 5.73 14.03
N PHE A 249 10.35 5.25 13.26
CA PHE A 249 10.04 5.85 11.96
C PHE A 249 9.34 7.19 12.15
N GLU A 250 9.72 8.15 11.34
CA GLU A 250 9.15 9.49 11.39
C GLU A 250 7.75 9.56 10.79
N GLN A 251 7.48 8.71 9.79
CA GLN A 251 6.17 8.60 9.16
C GLN A 251 5.06 8.24 10.17
N ARG A 252 3.86 8.68 9.85
CA ARG A 252 2.62 8.35 10.55
C ARG A 252 1.62 7.86 9.54
N THR A 253 1.27 6.58 9.61
CA THR A 253 0.30 6.01 8.68
C THR A 253 -1.12 6.52 8.97
N ALA A 254 -1.85 6.82 7.90
CA ALA A 254 -3.29 7.03 7.93
C ALA A 254 -3.99 6.04 6.99
N ILE A 255 -5.28 5.83 7.22
CA ILE A 255 -6.17 5.19 6.24
C ILE A 255 -7.08 6.27 5.67
N THR A 256 -7.25 6.28 4.35
CA THR A 256 -8.32 7.05 3.70
C THR A 256 -9.23 6.13 2.88
N SER A 257 -10.49 6.50 2.71
CA SER A 257 -11.45 5.69 1.96
C SER A 257 -12.45 6.54 1.18
N GLY A 258 -12.87 6.04 0.02
CA GLY A 258 -13.81 6.75 -0.86
C GLY A 258 -15.26 6.71 -0.34
N ASN A 259 -15.60 5.68 0.43
CA ASN A 259 -16.88 5.50 1.13
C ASN A 259 -16.62 5.32 2.64
N PRO A 260 -17.62 5.53 3.53
CA PRO A 260 -17.43 5.33 4.96
C PRO A 260 -16.93 3.91 5.25
N LEU A 261 -15.78 3.80 5.88
CA LEU A 261 -15.21 2.55 6.38
C LEU A 261 -15.67 2.30 7.82
N ASN A 262 -16.20 1.11 8.06
CA ASN A 262 -16.45 0.63 9.42
C ASN A 262 -15.17 0.01 9.99
N MET A 263 -14.61 0.66 11.00
CA MET A 263 -13.35 0.24 11.61
C MET A 263 -13.44 -1.09 12.40
N GLU A 264 -14.65 -1.58 12.65
CA GLU A 264 -14.91 -2.90 13.25
C GLU A 264 -14.93 -4.05 12.23
N ASP A 265 -14.99 -3.74 10.94
CA ASP A 265 -14.96 -4.77 9.90
C ASP A 265 -13.56 -5.38 9.81
N ASN A 266 -13.53 -6.66 9.41
CA ASN A 266 -12.28 -7.34 9.14
C ASN A 266 -11.58 -6.70 7.94
N VAL A 267 -10.27 -6.48 8.08
CA VAL A 267 -9.44 -5.95 7.02
C VAL A 267 -9.22 -7.00 5.95
N PHE A 268 -9.13 -6.58 4.69
CA PHE A 268 -8.71 -7.45 3.58
C PHE A 268 -9.61 -8.68 3.31
N ILE A 269 -10.89 -8.61 3.71
CA ILE A 269 -11.85 -9.68 3.40
C ILE A 269 -12.08 -9.81 1.89
N THR A 270 -12.17 -11.05 1.43
CA THR A 270 -12.59 -11.34 0.05
C THR A 270 -14.10 -11.23 -0.02
N MET A 271 -14.61 -10.39 -0.91
CA MET A 271 -16.04 -10.29 -1.16
C MET A 271 -16.58 -11.64 -1.66
N PRO A 272 -17.76 -12.08 -1.19
CA PRO A 272 -18.46 -13.18 -1.84
C PRO A 272 -18.70 -12.82 -3.31
N THR A 273 -18.39 -13.73 -4.23
CA THR A 273 -18.77 -13.54 -5.63
C THR A 273 -20.30 -13.42 -5.69
N PRO A 274 -20.87 -12.35 -6.28
CA PRO A 274 -22.31 -12.29 -6.51
C PRO A 274 -22.75 -13.55 -7.28
N ALA A 275 -23.93 -14.09 -6.98
CA ALA A 275 -24.49 -15.22 -7.71
C ALA A 275 -24.44 -14.92 -9.22
N ALA A 276 -23.85 -15.82 -10.00
CA ALA A 276 -23.53 -15.56 -11.40
C ALA A 276 -24.78 -15.16 -12.19
N ALA A 277 -24.78 -13.95 -12.75
CA ALA A 277 -25.56 -13.71 -13.96
C ALA A 277 -24.98 -14.58 -15.09
N ALA A 278 -25.84 -15.08 -15.97
CA ALA A 278 -25.53 -16.08 -16.99
C ALA A 278 -24.19 -15.82 -17.71
N PRO A 279 -23.39 -16.86 -18.00
CA PRO A 279 -22.03 -16.69 -18.50
C PRO A 279 -22.03 -16.03 -19.88
N ALA A 280 -21.31 -14.91 -20.00
CA ALA A 280 -20.88 -14.38 -21.28
C ALA A 280 -19.83 -15.35 -21.92
N PRO A 281 -19.77 -15.44 -23.25
CA PRO A 281 -18.95 -16.44 -23.94
C PRO A 281 -17.46 -16.33 -23.59
N ALA A 282 -16.82 -17.50 -23.49
CA ALA A 282 -15.46 -17.70 -22.99
C ALA A 282 -14.42 -16.84 -23.73
N ARG A 283 -13.67 -16.01 -22.98
CA ARG A 283 -12.51 -15.27 -23.49
C ARG A 283 -11.23 -16.11 -23.31
N ILE A 284 -10.48 -16.27 -24.40
CA ILE A 284 -9.16 -16.91 -24.44
C ILE A 284 -8.17 -16.02 -23.68
N ALA A 285 -7.70 -16.48 -22.52
CA ALA A 285 -6.67 -15.80 -21.74
C ALA A 285 -5.27 -16.13 -22.29
N ASN A 286 -4.53 -15.12 -22.76
CA ASN A 286 -3.13 -15.25 -23.13
C ASN A 286 -2.26 -15.48 -21.87
N ASN A 287 -1.71 -16.69 -21.75
CA ASN A 287 -0.73 -17.08 -20.74
C ASN A 287 0.67 -16.54 -21.11
N MET A 288 0.94 -15.25 -20.86
CA MET A 288 2.31 -14.72 -20.79
C MET A 288 2.49 -13.99 -19.46
N GLY A 289 3.00 -14.70 -18.45
CA GLY A 289 3.29 -14.12 -17.13
C GLY A 289 3.80 -15.13 -16.09
N LYS A 290 3.52 -16.42 -16.27
CA LYS A 290 3.96 -17.48 -15.33
C LYS A 290 5.48 -17.61 -15.17
N LYS A 291 6.29 -17.24 -16.18
CA LYS A 291 7.74 -17.48 -16.13
C LYS A 291 8.52 -16.47 -15.27
N GLN A 292 8.02 -15.25 -15.05
CA GLN A 292 8.76 -14.25 -14.26
C GLN A 292 8.60 -14.45 -12.74
N VAL A 293 7.41 -14.79 -12.26
CA VAL A 293 7.15 -15.04 -10.82
C VAL A 293 7.77 -16.36 -10.34
N ILE A 294 7.81 -17.39 -11.20
CA ILE A 294 8.47 -18.68 -10.86
C ILE A 294 10.00 -18.53 -10.77
N SER A 295 10.60 -17.55 -11.46
CA SER A 295 12.04 -17.26 -11.33
C SER A 295 12.39 -16.55 -10.00
N MET A 296 11.45 -15.78 -9.43
CA MET A 296 11.61 -15.12 -8.13
C MET A 296 11.60 -16.11 -6.96
N ALA A 297 10.81 -17.18 -7.06
CA ALA A 297 10.75 -18.22 -6.02
C ALA A 297 11.96 -19.18 -6.00
N ARG A 298 12.76 -19.24 -7.08
CA ARG A 298 13.89 -20.19 -7.20
C ARG A 298 15.26 -19.61 -6.81
N ASN A 299 15.42 -18.28 -6.77
CA ASN A 299 16.70 -17.64 -6.46
C ASN A 299 16.81 -17.10 -5.01
N LEU A 300 15.84 -17.38 -4.16
CA LEU A 300 15.96 -17.16 -2.72
C LEU A 300 16.34 -18.48 -2.07
N ASN A 301 17.61 -18.63 -1.72
CA ASN A 301 18.07 -19.62 -0.75
C ASN A 301 17.34 -19.36 0.57
N TYR A 302 16.16 -19.98 0.70
CA TYR A 302 15.44 -20.13 1.96
C TYR A 302 16.34 -20.94 2.90
N ASN A 303 16.96 -20.26 3.87
CA ASN A 303 17.70 -20.90 4.95
C ASN A 303 16.75 -21.14 6.14
N PRO A 304 16.29 -22.39 6.39
CA PRO A 304 15.29 -22.69 7.40
C PRO A 304 15.79 -22.62 8.86
N LYS A 305 16.98 -22.05 9.12
CA LYS A 305 17.60 -22.05 10.46
C LYS A 305 17.24 -20.89 11.40
N ILE A 306 16.36 -19.96 11.02
CA ILE A 306 16.06 -18.76 11.85
C ILE A 306 14.87 -18.96 12.82
N ASN A 307 14.19 -20.11 12.84
CA ASN A 307 13.06 -20.36 13.77
C ASN A 307 13.41 -21.30 14.93
N LYS A 308 14.44 -20.98 15.71
CA LYS A 308 14.60 -21.54 17.07
C LYS A 308 15.28 -20.53 18.00
N LEU A 309 14.47 -19.73 18.71
CA LEU A 309 14.84 -19.30 20.07
C LEU A 309 13.58 -19.19 20.95
N TYR A 310 13.30 -20.31 21.61
CA TYR A 310 12.66 -20.53 22.91
C TYR A 310 11.49 -19.63 23.37
N ILE A 311 10.29 -20.22 23.32
CA ILE A 311 9.26 -20.06 24.36
C ILE A 311 9.53 -21.18 25.39
N LYS A 312 9.72 -20.83 26.67
CA LYS A 312 9.59 -21.76 27.80
C LYS A 312 8.48 -21.23 28.72
N PHE A 313 7.64 -22.18 29.14
CA PHE A 313 6.43 -22.05 29.93
C PHE A 313 6.55 -21.16 31.16
#